data_AF-A0A955M7Y0-F1
#
_entry.id   AF-A0A955M7Y0-F1
#
_cell.length_a   1.000
_cell.length_b   1.000
_cell.length_c   1.000
_cell.angle_alpha   90.00
_cell.angle_beta   90.00
_cell.angle_gamma   90.00
#
_symmetry.space_group_name_H-M   'P 1'
#
loop_
_entity.id
_entity.type
_entity.pdbx_description
1 polymer ?
#
loop_
_entity_poly.entity_id
_entity_poly.type
_entity_poly.pdbx_seq_one_letter_code
_entity_poly.pdbx_strand_id
1 'polypeptide(L)'
;RSKGIDVVLVSSGAIVLGMGELSKKFRPGDLASLQAISAVGQTILMRKYNQLFKSYNAKCAQLLLTWDDFDNRVRYNNARNTFNAMFDMGIVPVVNENDTISTDEIKFGDNDKLSALVASLIGADLLLILSDVEGLYDLNSGQKRVFDEIKEITREIEGIAGGTTKKQMSKGGMSAKLAAVKIASHAKIPCVIAHGESEDVLLRVIKGERIGTLFVEKEDKLLARKHWISFGAKPKGELIVDDGARKALLKGGNSLLLVGVHKWQGHFKKGDVVVVKDMEKVEIARGIINYGITDLNETGEKKGRDEVIHVDDLVLSER
;
A
#
# COMPACT_ATOMS: atom_id res chain seq x y z
N ARG A 1 -0.49 14.37 -16.34
CA ARG A 1 -1.87 14.72 -16.74
C ARG A 1 -2.17 14.54 -18.24
N SER A 2 -1.38 15.02 -19.20
CA SER A 2 -1.68 14.82 -20.64
C SER A 2 -1.85 13.34 -21.06
N LYS A 3 -1.23 12.41 -20.31
CA LYS A 3 -1.38 10.96 -20.45
C LYS A 3 -2.55 10.35 -19.66
N GLY A 4 -3.48 11.16 -19.13
CA GLY A 4 -4.57 10.70 -18.27
C GLY A 4 -4.16 10.34 -16.84
N ILE A 5 -2.91 10.62 -16.45
CA ILE A 5 -2.40 10.32 -15.10
C ILE A 5 -2.66 11.50 -14.17
N ASP A 6 -3.37 11.25 -13.07
CA ASP A 6 -3.51 12.16 -11.94
C ASP A 6 -2.25 12.14 -11.07
N VAL A 7 -1.86 13.31 -10.58
CA VAL A 7 -0.59 13.50 -9.87
C VAL A 7 -0.87 14.29 -8.61
N VAL A 8 -0.34 13.81 -7.49
CA VAL A 8 -0.24 14.56 -6.23
C VAL A 8 1.24 14.79 -5.94
N LEU A 9 1.59 16.01 -5.59
CA LEU A 9 2.95 16.37 -5.19
C LEU A 9 3.00 16.58 -3.69
N VAL A 10 3.81 15.81 -2.98
CA VAL A 10 4.13 16.08 -1.57
C VAL A 10 5.48 16.76 -1.51
N SER A 11 5.54 18.00 -1.01
CA SER A 11 6.75 18.81 -1.05
C SER A 11 7.16 19.29 0.33
N SER A 12 8.46 19.17 0.63
CA SER A 12 9.10 19.83 1.77
C SER A 12 9.65 21.20 1.37
N GLY A 13 10.40 21.85 2.27
CA GLY A 13 11.19 23.04 1.98
C GLY A 13 10.61 24.37 2.46
N ALA A 14 9.40 24.39 3.04
CA ALA A 14 8.79 25.59 3.60
C ALA A 14 9.72 26.31 4.58
N ILE A 15 10.24 25.63 5.62
CA ILE A 15 11.16 26.25 6.58
C ILE A 15 12.41 26.81 5.92
N VAL A 16 13.01 26.08 4.97
CA VAL A 16 14.24 26.51 4.28
C VAL A 16 13.99 27.80 3.49
N LEU A 17 12.87 27.87 2.77
CA LEU A 17 12.46 29.06 2.03
C LEU A 17 12.16 30.23 2.97
N GLY A 18 11.49 29.99 4.09
CA GLY A 18 11.19 31.01 5.09
C GLY A 18 12.45 31.54 5.78
N MET A 19 13.42 30.67 6.08
CA MET A 19 14.71 31.08 6.61
C MET A 19 15.45 31.99 5.62
N GLY A 20 15.44 31.63 4.34
CA GLY A 20 16.03 32.44 3.27
C GLY A 20 15.38 33.83 3.17
N GLU A 21 14.05 33.88 3.16
CA GLU A 21 13.29 35.14 3.11
C GLU A 21 13.59 36.05 4.31
N LEU A 22 13.65 35.46 5.51
CA LEU A 22 13.88 36.18 6.76
C LEU A 22 15.36 36.39 7.07
N SER A 23 16.26 36.06 6.13
CA SER A 23 17.72 36.16 6.30
C SER A 23 18.25 35.49 7.58
N LYS A 24 17.62 34.38 8.00
CA LYS A 24 18.01 33.63 9.20
C LYS A 24 19.19 32.72 8.87
N LYS A 25 20.34 32.99 9.49
CA LYS A 25 21.58 32.19 9.30
C LYS A 25 21.52 30.81 9.97
N PHE A 26 20.76 30.68 11.06
CA PHE A 26 20.66 29.45 11.83
C PHE A 26 19.20 29.05 12.00
N ARG A 27 18.95 27.74 11.95
CA ARG A 27 17.62 27.18 12.22
C ARG A 27 17.30 27.40 13.70
N PRO A 28 16.15 28.02 14.05
CA PRO A 28 15.74 28.18 15.44
C PRO A 28 15.60 26.83 16.14
N GLY A 29 15.84 26.83 17.45
CA GLY A 29 15.64 25.65 18.30
C GLY A 29 14.23 25.52 18.87
N ASP A 30 13.47 26.62 18.92
CA ASP A 30 12.11 26.63 19.46
C ASP A 30 11.05 26.39 18.39
N LEU A 31 9.99 25.66 18.77
CA LEU A 31 8.90 25.28 17.88
C LEU A 31 8.17 26.50 17.31
N ALA A 32 7.84 27.49 18.13
CA ALA A 32 7.08 28.67 17.70
C ALA A 32 7.78 29.43 16.57
N SER A 33 9.09 29.64 16.67
CA SER A 33 9.88 30.25 15.60
C SER A 33 9.91 29.39 14.34
N LEU A 34 10.02 28.06 14.46
CA LEU A 34 9.97 27.17 13.31
C LEU A 34 8.61 27.21 12.60
N GLN A 35 7.51 27.24 13.34
CA GLN A 35 6.16 27.36 12.81
C GLN A 35 5.95 28.69 12.08
N ALA A 36 6.41 29.79 12.68
CA ALA A 36 6.33 31.12 12.06
C ALA A 36 7.16 31.19 10.76
N ILE A 37 8.38 30.64 10.78
CA ILE A 37 9.24 30.57 9.59
C ILE A 37 8.60 29.67 8.52
N SER A 38 8.04 28.53 8.91
CA SER A 38 7.35 27.65 7.96
C SER A 38 6.17 28.35 7.30
N ALA A 39 5.35 29.07 8.08
CA ALA A 39 4.24 29.84 7.54
C ALA A 39 4.69 30.86 6.48
N VAL A 40 5.79 31.59 6.73
CA VAL A 40 6.39 32.50 5.72
C VAL A 40 6.81 31.71 4.48
N GLY A 41 7.60 30.66 4.65
CA GLY A 41 8.16 29.93 3.53
C GLY A 41 7.17 29.09 2.74
N GLN A 42 6.07 28.67 3.36
CA GLN A 42 4.99 27.93 2.70
C GLN A 42 4.29 28.80 1.64
N THR A 43 4.14 30.10 1.89
CA THR A 43 3.62 31.04 0.86
C THR A 43 4.55 31.14 -0.34
N ILE A 44 5.87 31.14 -0.09
CA ILE A 44 6.90 31.21 -1.12
C ILE A 44 6.94 29.91 -1.93
N LEU A 45 6.86 28.76 -1.25
CA LEU A 45 6.81 27.44 -1.86
C LEU A 45 5.64 27.34 -2.85
N MET A 46 4.43 27.71 -2.40
CA MET A 46 3.26 27.69 -3.26
C MET A 46 3.33 28.69 -4.40
N ARG A 47 3.91 29.89 -4.18
CA ARG A 47 4.14 30.85 -5.26
C ARG A 47 5.03 30.26 -6.35
N LYS A 48 6.12 29.57 -5.97
CA LYS A 48 7.01 28.90 -6.92
C LYS A 48 6.30 27.80 -7.70
N TYR A 49 5.56 26.92 -7.01
CA TYR A 49 4.82 25.86 -7.70
C TYR A 49 3.76 26.40 -8.65
N ASN A 50 3.02 27.43 -8.24
CA ASN A 50 2.02 28.05 -9.10
C ASN A 50 2.67 28.61 -10.38
N GLN A 51 3.80 29.30 -10.27
CA GLN A 51 4.55 29.79 -11.43
C GLN A 51 5.01 28.66 -12.36
N LEU A 52 5.55 27.58 -11.79
CA LEU A 52 6.02 26.41 -12.55
C LEU A 52 4.87 25.66 -13.23
N PHE A 53 3.75 25.41 -12.56
CA PHE A 53 2.61 24.73 -13.19
C PHE A 53 1.94 25.62 -14.25
N LYS A 54 1.89 26.94 -14.02
CA LYS A 54 1.31 27.88 -14.98
C LYS A 54 2.06 27.90 -16.31
N SER A 55 3.39 27.72 -16.33
CA SER A 55 4.15 27.65 -17.58
C SER A 55 3.79 26.43 -18.44
N TYR A 56 3.19 25.39 -17.84
CA TYR A 56 2.66 24.21 -18.51
C TYR A 56 1.13 24.22 -18.67
N ASN A 57 0.49 25.38 -18.49
CA ASN A 57 -0.97 25.54 -18.49
C ASN A 57 -1.70 24.58 -17.51
N ALA A 58 -1.02 24.21 -16.42
CA ALA A 58 -1.57 23.38 -15.36
C ALA A 58 -1.96 24.24 -14.15
N LYS A 59 -2.99 23.81 -13.44
CA LYS A 59 -3.42 24.42 -12.17
C LYS A 59 -2.93 23.55 -11.02
N CYS A 60 -2.46 24.18 -9.95
CA CYS A 60 -2.17 23.49 -8.69
C CYS A 60 -2.95 24.12 -7.54
N ALA A 61 -3.23 23.32 -6.50
CA ALA A 61 -3.86 23.79 -5.27
C ALA A 61 -3.06 23.35 -4.05
N GLN A 62 -3.06 24.19 -3.02
CA GLN A 62 -2.42 23.87 -1.76
C GLN A 62 -3.32 22.98 -0.91
N LEU A 63 -2.73 21.95 -0.30
CA LEU A 63 -3.32 21.20 0.80
C LEU A 63 -2.32 21.14 1.95
N LEU A 64 -2.80 21.47 3.15
CA LEU A 64 -2.03 21.38 4.38
C LEU A 64 -2.73 20.36 5.28
N LEU A 65 -2.01 19.31 5.68
CA LEU A 65 -2.55 18.21 6.48
C LEU A 65 -1.69 17.98 7.72
N THR A 66 -2.27 17.41 8.78
CA THR A 66 -1.53 16.88 9.94
C THR A 66 -1.78 15.38 10.08
N TRP A 67 -1.01 14.72 10.95
CA TRP A 67 -1.22 13.30 11.30
C TRP A 67 -2.65 13.02 11.78
N ASP A 68 -3.21 13.90 12.60
CA ASP A 68 -4.56 13.78 13.16
C ASP A 68 -5.66 13.74 12.09
N ASP A 69 -5.41 14.28 10.90
CA ASP A 69 -6.37 14.26 9.79
C ASP A 69 -6.56 12.85 9.22
N PHE A 70 -5.60 11.95 9.43
CA PHE A 70 -5.68 10.55 8.99
C PHE A 70 -6.25 9.61 10.07
N ASP A 71 -6.10 9.96 11.35
CA ASP A 71 -6.64 9.18 12.46
C ASP A 71 -8.13 9.48 12.73
N ASN A 72 -8.61 10.65 12.31
CA ASN A 72 -10.01 11.01 12.41
C ASN A 72 -10.80 10.66 11.14
N ARG A 73 -11.72 9.70 11.23
CA ARG A 73 -12.53 9.23 10.09
C ARG A 73 -13.27 10.33 9.33
N VAL A 74 -13.77 11.36 10.02
CA VAL A 74 -14.49 12.46 9.37
C VAL A 74 -13.53 13.33 8.58
N ARG A 75 -12.39 13.69 9.17
CA ARG A 75 -11.35 14.48 8.49
C ARG A 75 -10.73 13.72 7.32
N TYR A 76 -10.47 12.43 7.51
CA TYR A 76 -10.01 11.52 6.46
C TYR A 76 -10.95 11.55 5.25
N ASN A 77 -12.25 11.35 5.47
CA ASN A 77 -13.24 11.37 4.38
C ASN A 77 -13.32 12.73 3.68
N ASN A 78 -13.24 13.83 4.44
CA ASN A 78 -13.26 15.18 3.86
C ASN A 78 -12.02 15.45 3.02
N ALA A 79 -10.84 15.04 3.48
CA ALA A 79 -9.60 15.13 2.71
C ALA A 79 -9.71 14.32 1.42
N ARG A 80 -10.16 13.06 1.49
CA ARG A 80 -10.39 12.19 0.31
C ARG A 80 -11.33 12.82 -0.71
N ASN A 81 -12.47 13.34 -0.25
CA ASN A 81 -13.45 14.00 -1.12
C ASN A 81 -12.86 15.24 -1.80
N THR A 82 -12.02 15.99 -1.08
CA THR A 82 -11.32 17.17 -1.63
C THR A 82 -10.32 16.78 -2.71
N PHE A 83 -9.54 15.71 -2.50
CA PHE A 83 -8.64 15.16 -3.53
C PHE A 83 -9.41 14.76 -4.79
N ASN A 84 -10.50 14.01 -4.65
CA ASN A 84 -11.33 13.58 -5.78
C ASN A 84 -11.87 14.78 -6.57
N ALA A 85 -12.43 15.78 -5.88
CA ALA A 85 -12.91 17.00 -6.53
C ALA A 85 -11.79 17.77 -7.25
N MET A 86 -10.57 17.82 -6.70
CA MET A 86 -9.42 18.43 -7.38
C MET A 86 -9.03 17.66 -8.65
N PHE A 87 -9.09 16.33 -8.63
CA PHE A 87 -8.81 15.51 -9.82
C PHE A 87 -9.83 15.79 -10.92
N ASP A 88 -11.12 15.80 -10.59
CA ASP A 88 -12.23 16.14 -11.50
C ASP A 88 -12.06 17.53 -12.12
N MET A 89 -11.56 18.50 -11.34
CA MET A 89 -11.31 19.88 -11.79
C MET A 89 -10.02 20.06 -12.60
N GLY A 90 -9.22 19.00 -12.82
CA GLY A 90 -7.96 19.15 -13.54
C GLY A 90 -6.83 19.81 -12.72
N ILE A 91 -6.94 19.85 -11.40
CA ILE A 91 -5.98 20.47 -10.48
C ILE A 91 -4.94 19.45 -9.98
N VAL A 92 -3.68 19.85 -9.89
CA VAL A 92 -2.59 19.09 -9.24
C VAL A 92 -2.47 19.50 -7.77
N PRO A 93 -2.81 18.64 -6.81
CA PRO A 93 -2.65 18.96 -5.39
C PRO A 93 -1.17 19.01 -5.01
N VAL A 94 -0.77 20.08 -4.31
CA VAL A 94 0.55 20.25 -3.68
C VAL A 94 0.33 20.19 -2.18
N VAL A 95 0.71 19.05 -1.60
CA VAL A 95 0.52 18.71 -0.21
C VAL A 95 1.79 19.02 0.57
N ASN A 96 1.64 19.61 1.75
CA ASN A 96 2.68 19.70 2.76
C ASN A 96 2.07 19.50 4.14
N GLU A 97 2.89 19.23 5.15
CA GLU A 97 2.44 19.21 6.53
C GLU A 97 2.01 20.63 6.98
N ASN A 98 0.96 20.71 7.78
CA ASN A 98 0.52 21.95 8.39
C ASN A 98 1.37 22.29 9.62
N ASP A 99 2.62 22.71 9.37
CA ASP A 99 3.60 23.00 10.42
C ASP A 99 3.06 23.99 11.48
N THR A 100 2.20 24.95 11.09
CA THR A 100 1.68 25.98 12.00
C THR A 100 0.86 25.43 13.16
N ILE A 101 0.26 24.26 13.01
CA ILE A 101 -0.57 23.62 14.04
C ILE A 101 -0.11 22.20 14.40
N SER A 102 0.96 21.71 13.76
CA SER A 102 1.56 20.42 14.12
C SER A 102 2.29 20.56 15.46
N THR A 103 1.93 19.69 16.41
CA THR A 103 2.52 19.65 17.76
C THR A 103 3.72 18.72 17.85
N ASP A 104 3.87 17.84 16.86
CA ASP A 104 5.06 17.01 16.75
C ASP A 104 6.26 17.92 16.42
N GLU A 105 7.39 17.67 17.09
CA GLU A 105 8.66 18.33 16.74
C GLU A 105 8.87 18.20 15.24
N ILE A 106 8.80 19.31 14.49
CA ILE A 106 8.91 19.34 13.03
C ILE A 106 10.20 18.63 12.60
N LYS A 107 10.07 17.35 12.20
CA LYS A 107 11.18 16.45 11.95
C LYS A 107 11.37 16.27 10.45
N PHE A 108 12.62 16.23 10.03
CA PHE A 108 12.94 15.87 8.65
C PHE A 108 12.64 14.38 8.44
N GLY A 109 11.76 14.08 7.49
CA GLY A 109 11.23 12.72 7.22
C GLY A 109 9.71 12.62 7.36
N ASP A 110 9.06 13.64 7.93
CA ASP A 110 7.61 13.65 8.08
C ASP A 110 6.90 13.62 6.73
N ASN A 111 7.45 14.27 5.71
CA ASN A 111 6.90 14.23 4.36
C ASN A 111 7.04 12.87 3.65
N ASP A 112 8.03 12.05 4.01
CA ASP A 112 8.10 10.67 3.48
C ASP A 112 6.86 9.91 3.97
N LYS A 113 6.61 9.94 5.29
CA LYS A 113 5.48 9.24 5.91
C LYS A 113 4.13 9.88 5.50
N LEU A 114 4.04 11.21 5.38
CA LEU A 114 2.87 11.93 4.86
C LEU A 114 2.56 11.51 3.43
N SER A 115 3.57 11.37 2.57
CA SER A 115 3.37 10.94 1.19
C SER A 115 2.76 9.54 1.09
N ALA A 116 3.16 8.63 1.97
CA ALA A 116 2.58 7.29 2.05
C ALA A 116 1.13 7.31 2.58
N LEU A 117 0.84 8.16 3.57
CA LEU A 117 -0.54 8.35 4.04
C LEU A 117 -1.45 8.96 2.97
N VAL A 118 -0.97 9.97 2.26
CA VAL A 118 -1.69 10.59 1.13
C VAL A 118 -1.91 9.57 0.02
N ALA A 119 -0.89 8.79 -0.35
CA ALA A 119 -1.01 7.73 -1.33
C ALA A 119 -2.09 6.70 -0.94
N SER A 120 -2.09 6.26 0.32
CA SER A 120 -3.12 5.36 0.88
C SER A 120 -4.52 5.99 0.87
N LEU A 121 -4.63 7.26 1.27
CA LEU A 121 -5.89 8.03 1.31
C LEU A 121 -6.57 8.11 -0.07
N ILE A 122 -5.79 8.37 -1.11
CA ILE A 122 -6.31 8.54 -2.47
C ILE A 122 -6.36 7.22 -3.26
N GLY A 123 -5.82 6.13 -2.71
CA GLY A 123 -5.69 4.85 -3.42
C GLY A 123 -4.76 4.95 -4.63
N ALA A 124 -3.58 5.55 -4.45
CA ALA A 124 -2.63 5.76 -5.55
C ALA A 124 -2.10 4.45 -6.12
N ASP A 125 -1.88 4.40 -7.43
CA ASP A 125 -1.27 3.24 -8.10
C ASP A 125 0.25 3.12 -7.86
N LEU A 126 0.90 4.22 -7.48
CA LEU A 126 2.35 4.30 -7.29
C LEU A 126 2.71 5.45 -6.35
N LEU A 127 3.59 5.18 -5.38
CA LEU A 127 4.31 6.19 -4.62
C LEU A 127 5.75 6.31 -5.15
N LEU A 128 6.20 7.53 -5.47
CA LEU A 128 7.58 7.78 -5.89
C LEU A 128 8.25 8.79 -4.94
N ILE A 129 9.23 8.31 -4.17
CA ILE A 129 10.04 9.10 -3.25
C ILE A 129 11.32 9.51 -3.98
N LEU A 130 11.43 10.79 -4.30
CA LEU A 130 12.63 11.37 -4.90
C LEU A 130 13.58 11.87 -3.81
N SER A 131 14.82 11.37 -3.80
CA SER A 131 15.82 11.68 -2.77
C SER A 131 17.18 12.04 -3.38
N ASP A 132 18.12 12.42 -2.54
CA ASP A 132 19.57 12.48 -2.80
C ASP A 132 20.27 11.11 -2.86
N VAL A 133 19.53 10.00 -2.72
CA VAL A 133 20.06 8.63 -2.81
C VAL A 133 19.57 7.96 -4.08
N GLU A 134 20.42 7.10 -4.66
CA GLU A 134 20.09 6.34 -5.87
C GLU A 134 19.00 5.30 -5.64
N GLY A 135 18.86 4.82 -4.40
CA GLY A 135 17.92 3.77 -3.97
C GLY A 135 18.40 3.18 -2.65
N LEU A 136 17.87 2.01 -2.26
CA LEU A 136 18.46 1.23 -1.18
C LEU A 136 19.71 0.51 -1.70
N TYR A 137 20.82 0.56 -0.96
CA TYR A 137 22.04 -0.16 -1.29
C TYR A 137 22.71 -0.67 -0.01
N ASP A 138 23.42 -1.80 -0.10
CA ASP A 138 24.18 -2.36 1.02
C ASP A 138 25.66 -1.92 0.98
N LEU A 139 26.06 -1.15 2.00
CA LEU A 139 27.43 -0.67 2.19
C LEU A 139 28.40 -1.74 2.68
N ASN A 140 27.91 -2.85 3.24
CA ASN A 140 28.76 -3.91 3.81
C ASN A 140 29.31 -4.86 2.76
N SER A 141 28.73 -4.88 1.55
CA SER A 141 29.10 -5.78 0.46
C SER A 141 30.39 -5.38 -0.28
N GLY A 142 31.04 -4.28 0.11
CA GLY A 142 32.29 -3.78 -0.50
C GLY A 142 32.10 -3.13 -1.88
N GLN A 143 30.94 -3.29 -2.52
CA GLN A 143 30.53 -2.59 -3.74
C GLN A 143 29.17 -1.94 -3.54
N LYS A 144 29.05 -0.64 -3.88
CA LYS A 144 27.75 0.05 -3.81
C LYS A 144 26.84 -0.49 -4.92
N ARG A 145 26.01 -1.48 -4.60
CA ARG A 145 24.98 -2.02 -5.48
C ARG A 145 23.60 -1.63 -4.97
N VAL A 146 22.85 -0.90 -5.79
CA VAL A 146 21.45 -0.55 -5.53
C VAL A 146 20.59 -1.78 -5.78
N PHE A 147 19.62 -2.03 -4.90
CA PHE A 147 18.62 -3.07 -5.09
C PHE A 147 17.63 -2.62 -6.16
N ASP A 148 17.43 -3.43 -7.21
CA ASP A 148 16.45 -3.12 -8.27
C ASP A 148 15.00 -3.30 -7.77
N GLU A 149 14.77 -4.33 -6.97
CA GLU A 149 13.44 -4.70 -6.46
C GLU A 149 13.54 -5.38 -5.08
N ILE A 150 12.63 -5.01 -4.17
CA ILE A 150 12.46 -5.58 -2.84
C ILE A 150 11.00 -5.97 -2.68
N LYS A 151 10.75 -7.26 -2.41
CA LYS A 151 9.40 -7.82 -2.31
C LYS A 151 8.83 -7.83 -0.89
N GLU A 152 9.71 -7.71 0.09
CA GLU A 152 9.39 -7.78 1.51
C GLU A 152 10.42 -6.97 2.28
N ILE A 153 9.95 -6.13 3.21
CA ILE A 153 10.83 -5.40 4.13
C ILE A 153 11.11 -6.31 5.32
N THR A 154 12.19 -7.07 5.23
CA THR A 154 12.67 -7.93 6.32
C THR A 154 13.50 -7.12 7.32
N ARG A 155 13.77 -7.69 8.51
CA ARG A 155 14.69 -7.09 9.50
C ARG A 155 16.10 -6.87 8.94
N GLU A 156 16.52 -7.68 7.97
CA GLU A 156 17.81 -7.51 7.28
C GLU A 156 17.81 -6.23 6.43
N ILE A 157 16.75 -6.03 5.62
CA ILE A 157 16.54 -4.80 4.83
C ILE A 157 16.51 -3.56 5.72
N GLU A 158 15.85 -3.65 6.89
CA GLU A 158 15.86 -2.58 7.89
C GLU A 158 17.25 -2.33 8.49
N GLY A 159 17.99 -3.41 8.75
CA GLY A 159 19.36 -3.35 9.26
C GLY A 159 20.31 -2.63 8.30
N ILE A 160 20.16 -2.84 6.99
CA ILE A 160 20.92 -2.13 5.95
C ILE A 160 20.68 -0.62 6.03
N ALA A 161 19.43 -0.18 6.26
CA ALA A 161 19.10 1.23 6.42
C ALA A 161 19.58 1.84 7.75
N GLY A 162 19.71 1.03 8.81
CA GLY A 162 20.23 1.47 10.12
C GLY A 162 21.75 1.66 10.16
N GLY A 163 22.49 1.05 9.22
CA GLY A 163 23.95 1.07 9.14
C GLY A 163 24.58 2.36 8.59
N THR A 164 23.79 3.29 8.02
CA THR A 164 24.28 4.57 7.48
C THR A 164 24.61 5.58 8.60
N THR A 165 25.56 5.25 9.46
CA THR A 165 26.04 6.07 10.58
C THR A 165 27.23 6.95 10.16
N LYS A 166 27.15 7.64 9.02
CA LYS A 166 27.92 8.89 8.86
C LYS A 166 27.16 10.03 9.53
N LYS A 167 27.36 10.10 10.85
CA LYS A 167 27.05 11.25 11.73
C LYS A 167 27.52 12.55 11.07
N GLN A 168 26.61 13.32 10.48
CA GLN A 168 26.45 14.77 10.71
C GLN A 168 25.64 15.54 9.64
N MET A 169 25.26 14.98 8.48
CA MET A 169 24.63 15.81 7.42
C MET A 169 23.36 15.30 6.73
N SER A 170 22.87 14.09 6.98
CA SER A 170 21.58 13.63 6.43
C SER A 170 20.54 13.49 7.56
N LYS A 171 19.77 14.55 7.81
CA LYS A 171 18.55 14.50 8.64
C LYS A 171 17.38 14.27 7.66
N GLY A 172 16.85 13.04 7.61
CA GLY A 172 15.88 12.55 6.61
C GLY A 172 16.25 11.19 6.00
N GLY A 173 16.81 10.28 6.80
CA GLY A 173 17.55 9.10 6.34
C GLY A 173 16.71 7.97 5.75
N MET A 174 17.41 6.93 5.28
CA MET A 174 16.80 5.74 4.66
C MET A 174 15.76 5.07 5.56
N SER A 175 15.91 5.12 6.89
CA SER A 175 14.94 4.56 7.83
C SER A 175 13.55 5.21 7.74
N ALA A 176 13.47 6.53 7.53
CA ALA A 176 12.19 7.24 7.37
C ALA A 176 11.50 6.84 6.06
N LYS A 177 12.29 6.67 4.99
CA LYS A 177 11.80 6.20 3.69
C LYS A 177 11.29 4.77 3.78
N LEU A 178 12.01 3.87 4.45
CA LEU A 178 11.52 2.51 4.68
C LEU A 178 10.23 2.49 5.52
N ALA A 179 10.07 3.39 6.49
CA ALA A 179 8.83 3.51 7.23
C ALA A 179 7.65 3.95 6.34
N ALA A 180 7.89 4.91 5.43
CA ALA A 180 6.91 5.31 4.42
C ALA A 180 6.59 4.17 3.45
N VAL A 181 7.61 3.45 2.97
CA VAL A 181 7.42 2.27 2.10
C VAL A 181 6.55 1.24 2.81
N LYS A 182 6.77 0.95 4.09
CA LYS A 182 5.91 0.01 4.83
C LYS A 182 4.45 0.44 4.82
N ILE A 183 4.17 1.72 5.06
CA ILE A 183 2.79 2.24 5.02
C ILE A 183 2.18 2.02 3.63
N ALA A 184 2.91 2.36 2.57
CA ALA A 184 2.48 2.13 1.19
C ALA A 184 2.27 0.64 0.89
N SER A 185 3.19 -0.23 1.32
CA SER A 185 3.07 -1.69 1.15
C SER A 185 1.85 -2.26 1.86
N HIS A 186 1.53 -1.84 3.08
CA HIS A 186 0.30 -2.27 3.76
C HIS A 186 -0.97 -1.84 3.00
N ALA A 187 -0.92 -0.72 2.29
CA ALA A 187 -1.97 -0.26 1.39
C ALA A 187 -1.92 -0.92 0.00
N LYS A 188 -1.00 -1.87 -0.24
CA LYS A 188 -0.73 -2.54 -1.51
C LYS A 188 -0.34 -1.58 -2.64
N ILE A 189 0.30 -0.47 -2.27
CA ILE A 189 0.78 0.55 -3.19
C ILE A 189 2.28 0.29 -3.45
N PRO A 190 2.68 0.00 -4.71
CA PRO A 190 4.08 -0.03 -5.09
C PRO A 190 4.77 1.30 -4.75
N CYS A 191 5.98 1.23 -4.23
CA CYS A 191 6.77 2.41 -3.89
C CYS A 191 8.12 2.35 -4.60
N VAL A 192 8.59 3.47 -5.16
CA VAL A 192 9.93 3.58 -5.73
C VAL A 192 10.72 4.62 -4.95
N ILE A 193 11.96 4.31 -4.59
CA ILE A 193 12.95 5.29 -4.11
C ILE A 193 13.98 5.49 -5.21
N ALA A 194 14.15 6.72 -5.68
CA ALA A 194 15.10 7.05 -6.75
C ALA A 194 15.78 8.41 -6.52
N HIS A 195 16.91 8.63 -7.20
CA HIS A 195 17.60 9.92 -7.15
C HIS A 195 16.81 10.99 -7.89
N GLY A 196 16.45 12.08 -7.20
CA GLY A 196 15.58 13.14 -7.70
C GLY A 196 16.17 13.95 -8.85
N GLU A 197 17.49 14.00 -8.97
CA GLU A 197 18.18 14.69 -10.07
C GLU A 197 18.46 13.79 -11.29
N SER A 198 18.04 12.51 -11.24
CA SER A 198 18.15 11.63 -12.41
C SER A 198 17.30 12.18 -13.57
N GLU A 199 17.90 12.25 -14.75
CA GLU A 199 17.22 12.75 -15.94
C GLU A 199 15.94 11.96 -16.24
N ASP A 200 14.85 12.69 -16.45
CA ASP A 200 13.51 12.17 -16.74
C ASP A 200 13.00 11.08 -15.78
N VAL A 201 13.48 11.05 -14.53
CA VAL A 201 13.19 9.97 -13.57
C VAL A 201 11.70 9.68 -13.43
N LEU A 202 10.85 10.70 -13.34
CA LEU A 202 9.40 10.54 -13.27
C LEU A 202 8.85 9.79 -14.50
N LEU A 203 9.26 10.23 -15.69
CA LEU A 203 8.75 9.68 -16.95
C LEU A 203 9.25 8.26 -17.19
N ARG A 204 10.49 7.97 -16.80
CA ARG A 204 11.13 6.67 -16.96
C ARG A 204 10.56 5.64 -16.00
N VAL A 205 10.37 6.00 -14.72
CA VAL A 205 9.70 5.14 -13.73
C VAL A 205 8.27 4.81 -14.18
N ILE A 206 7.49 5.80 -14.65
CA ILE A 206 6.13 5.58 -15.15
C ILE A 206 6.10 4.65 -16.38
N LYS A 207 7.16 4.63 -17.20
CA LYS A 207 7.31 3.68 -18.32
C LYS A 207 7.70 2.26 -17.88
N GLY A 208 7.92 2.03 -16.59
CA GLY A 208 8.33 0.74 -16.04
C GLY A 208 9.84 0.50 -16.06
N GLU A 209 10.65 1.54 -16.29
CA GLU A 209 12.11 1.42 -16.21
C GLU A 209 12.55 1.16 -14.76
N ARG A 210 13.49 0.24 -14.57
CA ARG A 210 14.06 -0.10 -13.25
C ARG A 210 15.09 0.94 -12.85
N ILE A 211 14.64 1.98 -12.16
CA ILE A 211 15.47 3.07 -11.64
C ILE A 211 15.34 3.12 -10.13
N GLY A 212 16.48 3.11 -9.46
CA GLY A 212 16.56 3.03 -8.01
C GLY A 212 16.00 1.72 -7.49
N THR A 213 15.20 1.76 -6.43
CA THR A 213 14.65 0.56 -5.79
C THR A 213 13.13 0.55 -5.84
N LEU A 214 12.57 -0.46 -6.50
CA LEU A 214 11.13 -0.76 -6.44
C LEU A 214 10.82 -1.61 -5.20
N PHE A 215 9.86 -1.17 -4.41
CA PHE A 215 9.24 -1.93 -3.34
C PHE A 215 7.84 -2.30 -3.78
N VAL A 216 7.60 -3.60 -3.91
CA VAL A 216 6.30 -4.12 -4.33
C VAL A 216 6.00 -5.31 -3.45
N GLU A 217 4.87 -5.27 -2.73
CA GLU A 217 4.49 -6.42 -1.91
C GLU A 217 4.30 -7.63 -2.83
N LYS A 218 4.82 -8.78 -2.40
CA LYS A 218 4.58 -10.04 -3.10
C LYS A 218 3.06 -10.22 -3.18
N GLU A 219 2.50 -10.31 -4.39
CA GLU A 219 1.11 -10.76 -4.55
C GLU A 219 0.96 -12.07 -3.78
N ASP A 220 0.18 -12.02 -2.70
CA ASP A 220 -0.21 -13.23 -2.01
C ASP A 220 -1.19 -13.95 -2.92
N LYS A 221 -0.66 -14.85 -3.77
CA LYS A 221 -1.45 -15.71 -4.66
C LYS A 221 -2.59 -16.38 -3.90
N LEU A 222 -2.43 -16.61 -2.60
CA LEU A 222 -3.45 -17.17 -1.74
C LEU A 222 -4.61 -16.19 -1.52
N LEU A 223 -4.35 -14.90 -1.26
CA LEU A 223 -5.39 -13.88 -1.11
C LEU A 223 -6.14 -13.60 -2.42
N ALA A 224 -5.45 -13.49 -3.55
CA ALA A 224 -6.08 -13.29 -4.85
C ALA A 224 -6.96 -14.50 -5.24
N ARG A 225 -6.47 -15.72 -4.97
CA ARG A 225 -7.20 -16.97 -5.20
C ARG A 225 -8.41 -17.11 -4.27
N LYS A 226 -8.27 -16.78 -2.99
CA LYS A 226 -9.39 -16.75 -2.02
C LYS A 226 -10.43 -15.69 -2.38
N HIS A 227 -10.02 -14.52 -2.85
CA HIS A 227 -10.94 -13.49 -3.35
C HIS A 227 -11.73 -13.96 -4.59
N TRP A 228 -11.08 -14.67 -5.53
CA TRP A 228 -11.75 -15.28 -6.67
C TRP A 228 -12.74 -16.38 -6.25
N ILE A 229 -12.38 -17.24 -5.29
CA ILE A 229 -13.26 -18.27 -4.72
C ILE A 229 -14.51 -17.65 -4.07
N SER A 230 -14.35 -16.56 -3.33
CA SER A 230 -15.46 -15.89 -2.63
C SER A 230 -16.38 -15.12 -3.57
N PHE A 231 -15.83 -14.34 -4.50
CA PHE A 231 -16.58 -13.31 -5.23
C PHE A 231 -16.50 -13.39 -6.75
N GLY A 232 -15.44 -13.98 -7.31
CA GLY A 232 -15.18 -14.00 -8.76
C GLY A 232 -15.75 -15.22 -9.49
N ALA A 233 -15.86 -16.36 -8.82
CA ALA A 233 -16.33 -17.61 -9.39
C ALA A 233 -17.81 -17.88 -9.07
N LYS A 234 -18.60 -18.22 -10.08
CA LYS A 234 -19.97 -18.72 -9.88
C LYS A 234 -19.91 -20.18 -9.42
N PRO A 235 -20.45 -20.54 -8.23
CA PRO A 235 -20.46 -21.93 -7.78
C PRO A 235 -21.24 -22.84 -8.73
N LYS A 236 -20.74 -24.05 -8.98
CA LYS A 236 -21.35 -25.05 -9.87
C LYS A 236 -22.02 -26.22 -9.15
N GLY A 237 -21.91 -26.26 -7.83
CA GLY A 237 -22.58 -27.22 -6.98
C GLY A 237 -22.39 -26.92 -5.50
N GLU A 238 -22.91 -27.82 -4.68
CA GLU A 238 -22.90 -27.71 -3.23
C GLU A 238 -22.53 -29.05 -2.56
N LEU A 239 -21.82 -28.95 -1.44
CA LEU A 239 -21.50 -30.04 -0.53
C LEU A 239 -22.21 -29.77 0.80
N ILE A 240 -22.88 -30.77 1.36
CA ILE A 240 -23.42 -30.75 2.71
C ILE A 240 -22.47 -31.55 3.59
N VAL A 241 -22.00 -30.96 4.68
CA VAL A 241 -21.03 -31.56 5.60
C VAL A 241 -21.63 -31.86 6.96
N ASP A 242 -21.07 -32.86 7.65
CA ASP A 242 -21.47 -33.19 9.02
C ASP A 242 -20.98 -32.15 10.04
N ASP A 243 -21.45 -32.27 11.29
CA ASP A 243 -21.11 -31.32 12.36
C ASP A 243 -19.63 -31.36 12.75
N GLY A 244 -18.96 -32.51 12.57
CA GLY A 244 -17.52 -32.66 12.82
C GLY A 244 -16.70 -31.84 11.83
N ALA A 245 -16.99 -31.99 10.54
CA ALA A 245 -16.38 -31.22 9.46
C ALA A 245 -16.71 -29.73 9.58
N ARG A 246 -17.97 -29.37 9.88
CA ARG A 246 -18.38 -27.99 10.16
C ARG A 246 -17.51 -27.36 11.26
N LYS A 247 -17.38 -28.02 12.41
CA LYS A 247 -16.55 -27.52 13.53
C LYS A 247 -15.08 -27.41 13.15
N ALA A 248 -14.55 -28.37 12.40
CA ALA A 248 -13.16 -28.34 11.94
C ALA A 248 -12.88 -27.17 10.99
N LEU A 249 -13.80 -26.91 10.05
CA LEU A 249 -13.70 -25.78 9.13
C LEU A 249 -13.81 -24.44 9.86
N LEU A 250 -14.78 -24.29 10.77
CA LEU A 250 -14.99 -23.06 11.54
C LEU A 250 -13.86 -22.74 12.52
N LYS A 251 -13.13 -23.74 13.01
CA LYS A 251 -11.90 -23.54 13.80
C LYS A 251 -10.74 -22.98 12.96
N GLY A 252 -10.85 -23.05 11.63
CA GLY A 252 -9.81 -22.62 10.69
C GLY A 252 -8.65 -23.60 10.56
N GLY A 253 -7.86 -23.46 9.50
CA GLY A 253 -6.61 -24.19 9.30
C GLY A 253 -6.76 -25.67 8.90
N ASN A 254 -7.97 -26.13 8.56
CA ASN A 254 -8.24 -27.52 8.19
C ASN A 254 -8.81 -27.63 6.77
N SER A 255 -8.41 -28.66 6.04
CA SER A 255 -9.02 -29.06 4.77
C SER A 255 -10.34 -29.80 4.99
N LEU A 256 -11.22 -29.80 3.98
CA LEU A 256 -12.43 -30.62 3.99
C LEU A 256 -12.09 -32.04 3.49
N LEU A 257 -12.27 -33.04 4.34
CA LEU A 257 -12.06 -34.45 4.00
C LEU A 257 -13.36 -35.13 3.56
N LEU A 258 -13.25 -36.14 2.70
CA LEU A 258 -14.38 -36.86 2.10
C LEU A 258 -15.28 -37.52 3.15
N VAL A 259 -14.70 -38.04 4.23
CA VAL A 259 -15.45 -38.63 5.36
C VAL A 259 -16.48 -37.67 5.95
N GLY A 260 -16.17 -36.36 5.94
CA GLY A 260 -17.03 -35.30 6.48
C GLY A 260 -18.09 -34.78 5.52
N VAL A 261 -18.10 -35.24 4.25
CA VAL A 261 -19.10 -34.88 3.26
C VAL A 261 -20.27 -35.86 3.34
N HIS A 262 -21.45 -35.33 3.65
CA HIS A 262 -22.69 -36.10 3.80
C HIS A 262 -23.48 -36.20 2.49
N LYS A 263 -23.53 -35.13 1.71
CA LYS A 263 -24.25 -35.08 0.43
C LYS A 263 -23.58 -34.10 -0.53
N TRP A 264 -23.74 -34.31 -1.83
CA TRP A 264 -23.33 -33.37 -2.87
C TRP A 264 -24.42 -33.21 -3.92
N GLN A 265 -24.54 -32.01 -4.50
CA GLN A 265 -25.54 -31.67 -5.52
C GLN A 265 -24.98 -30.69 -6.56
N GLY A 266 -25.49 -30.72 -7.79
CA GLY A 266 -25.09 -29.83 -8.88
C GLY A 266 -24.35 -30.57 -10.01
N HIS A 267 -23.64 -29.82 -10.85
CA HIS A 267 -22.85 -30.37 -11.96
C HIS A 267 -21.47 -29.71 -11.95
N PHE A 268 -20.53 -30.33 -11.24
CA PHE A 268 -19.16 -29.86 -11.08
C PHE A 268 -18.16 -30.94 -11.44
N LYS A 269 -17.01 -30.50 -11.93
CA LYS A 269 -15.80 -31.31 -12.14
C LYS A 269 -14.70 -30.84 -11.18
N LYS A 270 -13.63 -31.63 -11.06
CA LYS A 270 -12.41 -31.22 -10.38
C LYS A 270 -11.96 -29.83 -10.88
N GLY A 271 -11.63 -28.95 -9.94
CA GLY A 271 -11.21 -27.58 -10.19
C GLY A 271 -12.35 -26.55 -10.23
N ASP A 272 -13.61 -26.97 -10.13
CA ASP A 272 -14.74 -26.06 -10.02
C ASP A 272 -14.94 -25.54 -8.59
N VAL A 273 -15.52 -24.34 -8.46
CA VAL A 273 -15.92 -23.80 -7.16
C VAL A 273 -17.27 -24.38 -6.74
N VAL A 274 -17.32 -24.87 -5.50
CA VAL A 274 -18.53 -25.38 -4.84
C VAL A 274 -18.80 -24.64 -3.54
N VAL A 275 -20.06 -24.60 -3.15
CA VAL A 275 -20.49 -24.08 -1.85
C VAL A 275 -20.47 -25.22 -0.82
N VAL A 276 -19.97 -24.96 0.38
CA VAL A 276 -20.02 -25.89 1.50
C VAL A 276 -21.09 -25.42 2.47
N LYS A 277 -22.03 -26.31 2.78
CA LYS A 277 -23.18 -26.06 3.66
C LYS A 277 -23.16 -27.00 4.86
N ASP A 278 -23.66 -26.53 5.99
CA ASP A 278 -23.94 -27.40 7.14
C ASP A 278 -25.24 -28.21 6.94
N MET A 279 -25.57 -29.07 7.91
CA MET A 279 -26.78 -29.90 7.89
C MET A 279 -28.09 -29.09 7.90
N GLU A 280 -28.04 -27.81 8.32
CA GLU A 280 -29.16 -26.86 8.25
C GLU A 280 -29.26 -26.17 6.88
N LYS A 281 -28.39 -26.55 5.93
CA LYS A 281 -28.25 -25.98 4.59
C LYS A 281 -27.77 -24.52 4.57
N VAL A 282 -27.16 -24.06 5.67
CA VAL A 282 -26.54 -22.74 5.73
C VAL A 282 -25.16 -22.80 5.09
N GLU A 283 -24.85 -21.86 4.20
CA GLU A 283 -23.52 -21.73 3.60
C GLU A 283 -22.50 -21.32 4.68
N ILE A 284 -21.45 -22.13 4.83
CA ILE A 284 -20.39 -21.91 5.82
C ILE A 284 -19.02 -21.66 5.17
N ALA A 285 -18.85 -22.09 3.91
CA ALA A 285 -17.63 -21.86 3.15
C ALA A 285 -17.87 -22.01 1.64
N ARG A 286 -16.88 -21.61 0.85
CA ARG A 286 -16.72 -21.94 -0.58
C ARG A 286 -15.34 -22.51 -0.80
N GLY A 287 -15.18 -23.34 -1.82
CA GLY A 287 -13.85 -23.83 -2.19
C GLY A 287 -13.75 -24.54 -3.53
N ILE A 288 -12.52 -24.78 -3.96
CA ILE A 288 -12.22 -25.50 -5.21
C ILE A 288 -12.21 -27.00 -4.94
N ILE A 289 -13.06 -27.74 -5.64
CA ILE A 289 -13.23 -29.17 -5.41
C ILE A 289 -12.16 -30.02 -6.11
N ASN A 290 -11.61 -31.01 -5.41
CA ASN A 290 -10.63 -31.95 -5.96
C ASN A 290 -11.24 -33.14 -6.73
N TYR A 291 -12.57 -33.24 -6.78
CA TYR A 291 -13.34 -34.35 -7.36
C TYR A 291 -14.41 -33.85 -8.31
N GLY A 292 -14.68 -34.61 -9.37
CA GLY A 292 -15.93 -34.47 -10.11
C GLY A 292 -17.11 -35.18 -9.44
N ILE A 293 -18.32 -34.84 -9.87
CA ILE A 293 -19.54 -35.47 -9.34
C ILE A 293 -19.59 -36.98 -9.62
N THR A 294 -19.05 -37.42 -10.77
CA THR A 294 -18.92 -38.85 -11.12
C THR A 294 -17.99 -39.56 -10.15
N ASP A 295 -16.84 -38.94 -9.86
CA ASP A 295 -15.84 -39.51 -8.94
C ASP A 295 -16.45 -39.67 -7.55
N LEU A 296 -17.15 -38.65 -7.02
CA LEU A 296 -17.82 -38.73 -5.73
C LEU A 296 -18.89 -39.83 -5.68
N ASN A 297 -19.65 -40.01 -6.76
CA ASN A 297 -20.65 -41.08 -6.85
C ASN A 297 -20.01 -42.48 -6.85
N GLU A 298 -18.89 -42.65 -7.55
CA GLU A 298 -18.13 -43.92 -7.60
C GLU A 298 -17.37 -44.19 -6.28
N THR A 299 -16.99 -43.14 -5.57
CA THR A 299 -16.23 -43.23 -4.29
C THR A 299 -17.16 -43.38 -3.07
N GLY A 300 -18.48 -43.25 -3.25
CA GLY A 300 -19.49 -43.22 -2.18
C GLY A 300 -19.47 -44.43 -1.21
N GLU A 301 -18.82 -45.53 -1.58
CA GLU A 301 -18.69 -46.74 -0.75
C GLU A 301 -17.35 -46.86 0.01
N LYS A 302 -16.35 -46.02 -0.30
CA LYS A 302 -15.03 -46.02 0.36
C LYS A 302 -14.72 -44.65 0.94
N LYS A 303 -15.32 -44.31 2.10
CA LYS A 303 -15.03 -43.06 2.82
C LYS A 303 -13.61 -43.05 3.39
N GLY A 304 -12.66 -42.59 2.58
CA GLY A 304 -11.27 -42.35 2.98
C GLY A 304 -11.07 -41.01 3.71
N ARG A 305 -9.85 -40.78 4.19
CA ARG A 305 -9.38 -39.47 4.72
C ARG A 305 -8.87 -38.55 3.59
N ASP A 306 -9.29 -38.81 2.37
CA ASP A 306 -8.83 -38.04 1.22
C ASP A 306 -9.46 -36.66 1.22
N GLU A 307 -8.67 -35.70 0.76
CA GLU A 307 -9.03 -34.30 0.79
C GLU A 307 -9.91 -33.91 -0.39
N VAL A 308 -11.12 -33.42 -0.10
CA VAL A 308 -12.10 -32.95 -1.09
C VAL A 308 -11.88 -31.49 -1.44
N ILE A 309 -11.50 -30.66 -0.46
CA ILE A 309 -11.11 -29.25 -0.67
C ILE A 309 -9.92 -28.96 0.24
N HIS A 310 -8.80 -28.54 -0.33
CA HIS A 310 -7.62 -28.13 0.43
C HIS A 310 -7.89 -26.85 1.23
N VAL A 311 -7.28 -26.71 2.41
CA VAL A 311 -7.40 -25.53 3.27
C VAL A 311 -7.06 -24.21 2.55
N ASP A 312 -6.11 -24.24 1.62
CA ASP A 312 -5.72 -23.07 0.81
C ASP A 312 -6.74 -22.73 -0.29
N ASP A 313 -7.53 -23.72 -0.68
CA ASP A 313 -8.60 -23.64 -1.67
C ASP A 313 -9.98 -23.49 -1.04
N LEU A 314 -10.03 -23.18 0.26
CA LEU A 314 -11.24 -23.03 1.05
C LEU A 314 -11.29 -21.63 1.69
N VAL A 315 -12.47 -21.01 1.61
CA VAL A 315 -12.76 -19.71 2.23
C VAL A 315 -14.03 -19.82 3.04
N LEU A 316 -13.98 -19.44 4.31
CA LEU A 316 -15.16 -19.37 5.15
C LEU A 316 -16.06 -18.22 4.67
N SER A 317 -17.36 -18.48 4.59
CA SER A 317 -18.33 -17.45 4.29
C SER A 317 -18.50 -16.58 5.55
N GLU A 318 -18.35 -15.26 5.41
CA GLU A 318 -18.55 -14.33 6.52
C GLU A 318 -19.98 -14.45 7.05
N ARG A 319 -20.13 -14.35 8.39
CA ARG A 319 -21.42 -14.14 9.04
C ARG A 319 -21.87 -12.70 8.87
#